data_AF-A0A8I1N6R0-F1
#
_entry.id   AF-A0A8I1N6R0-F1
#
_cell.length_a   1.000
_cell.length_b   1.000
_cell.length_c   1.000
_cell.angle_alpha   90.00
_cell.angle_beta   90.00
_cell.angle_gamma   90.00
#
_symmetry.space_group_name_H-M   'P 1'
#
loop_
_entity.id
_entity.type
_entity.pdbx_description
1 polymer ?
#
loop_
_entity_poly.entity_id
_entity_poly.type
_entity_poly.pdbx_seq_one_letter_code
_entity_poly.pdbx_strand_id
1 'polypeptide(L)'
;MSGGHGTESPANKIATAQAILSLAFRLNSEVLAGRINSEIFRRDVTVITGGKGIQLPAFSEGTKEELERGIFNLVLIALSATALTADETLDQVFGDLSKESDANRKNIRVLVNQLRNAFAHNPWRPKWVVKPKWRNIYPIALQDGTTFTFDATQLDGENIKPEQIGGLEFWVKLLRHCELLVS
;
A
#
# COMPACT_ATOMS: atom_id res chain seq x y z
N MET A 1 11.22 15.72 -17.75
CA MET A 1 10.50 14.56 -17.19
C MET A 1 9.70 13.93 -18.31
N SER A 2 10.25 12.90 -18.96
CA SER A 2 9.49 12.11 -19.93
C SER A 2 8.46 11.31 -19.15
N GLY A 3 7.17 11.58 -19.41
CA GLY A 3 6.07 10.82 -18.82
C GLY A 3 6.29 9.33 -19.06
N GLY A 4 6.37 8.58 -17.97
CA GLY A 4 6.43 7.12 -18.01
C GLY A 4 5.08 6.59 -18.49
N HIS A 5 4.88 6.59 -19.81
CA HIS A 5 3.81 5.83 -20.44
C HIS A 5 4.48 4.76 -21.31
N GLY A 6 5.20 3.84 -20.64
CA GLY A 6 5.24 2.48 -21.17
C GLY A 6 3.79 2.00 -21.25
N THR A 7 3.47 1.15 -22.22
CA THR A 7 2.14 0.56 -22.38
C THR A 7 1.59 0.11 -21.02
N GLU A 8 0.47 0.71 -20.59
CA GLU A 8 -0.17 0.36 -19.31
C GLU A 8 -0.70 -1.08 -19.39
N SER A 9 0.09 -2.03 -18.89
CA SER A 9 -0.37 -3.40 -18.62
C SER A 9 -0.81 -3.53 -17.16
N PRO A 10 -1.73 -4.46 -16.84
CA PRO A 10 -2.07 -4.81 -15.47
C PRO A 10 -0.84 -5.08 -14.59
N ALA A 11 0.13 -5.85 -15.09
CA ALA A 11 1.38 -6.11 -14.37
C ALA A 11 2.18 -4.83 -14.11
N ASN A 12 2.29 -3.93 -15.10
CA ASN A 12 3.01 -2.65 -14.94
C ASN A 12 2.35 -1.73 -13.90
N LYS A 13 1.02 -1.76 -13.75
CA LYS A 13 0.31 -1.04 -12.68
C LYS A 13 0.75 -1.52 -11.30
N ILE A 14 0.72 -2.84 -11.07
CA ILE A 14 1.14 -3.44 -9.79
C ILE A 14 2.63 -3.22 -9.53
N ALA A 15 3.49 -3.35 -10.55
CA ALA A 15 4.93 -3.09 -10.44
C ALA A 15 5.21 -1.62 -10.05
N THR A 16 4.47 -0.66 -10.62
CA THR A 16 4.58 0.76 -10.27
C THR A 16 4.18 1.00 -8.82
N ALA A 17 3.08 0.39 -8.36
CA ALA A 17 2.64 0.50 -6.98
C ALA A 17 3.67 -0.10 -5.99
N GLN A 18 4.25 -1.26 -6.32
CA GLN A 18 5.34 -1.87 -5.55
C GLN A 18 6.56 -0.95 -5.45
N ALA A 19 6.94 -0.27 -6.54
CA ALA A 19 8.06 0.66 -6.54
C ALA A 19 7.82 1.85 -5.59
N ILE A 20 6.60 2.39 -5.56
CA ILE A 20 6.19 3.47 -4.64
C ILE A 20 6.31 3.00 -3.18
N LEU A 21 5.75 1.84 -2.85
CA LEU A 21 5.84 1.28 -1.50
C LEU A 21 7.29 1.00 -1.08
N SER A 22 8.08 0.46 -1.99
CA SER A 22 9.50 0.19 -1.76
C SER A 22 10.29 1.48 -1.48
N LEU A 23 10.00 2.56 -2.21
CA LEU A 23 10.60 3.86 -1.94
C LEU A 23 10.19 4.40 -0.56
N ALA A 24 8.90 4.31 -0.20
CA ALA A 24 8.42 4.74 1.11
C ALA A 24 9.10 3.97 2.27
N PHE A 25 9.25 2.65 2.14
CA PHE A 25 9.99 1.84 3.12
C PHE A 25 11.46 2.25 3.25
N ARG A 26 12.14 2.51 2.12
CA ARG A 26 13.53 2.95 2.12
C ARG A 26 13.66 4.29 2.84
N LEU A 27 12.84 5.28 2.50
CA LEU A 27 12.85 6.59 3.16
C LEU A 27 12.57 6.48 4.67
N ASN A 28 11.61 5.65 5.07
CA ASN A 28 11.34 5.37 6.48
C ASN A 28 12.55 4.74 7.19
N SER A 29 13.24 3.80 6.54
CA SER A 29 14.46 3.20 7.08
C SER A 29 15.59 4.22 7.23
N GLU A 30 15.75 5.15 6.28
CA GLU A 30 16.74 6.22 6.35
C GLU A 30 16.46 7.22 7.50
N VAL A 31 15.19 7.51 7.78
CA VAL A 31 14.78 8.32 8.94
C VAL A 31 15.09 7.59 10.25
N LEU A 32 14.70 6.32 10.37
CA LEU A 32 14.97 5.51 11.56
C LEU A 32 16.47 5.34 11.83
N ALA A 33 17.28 5.30 10.77
CA ALA A 33 18.74 5.27 10.86
C ALA A 33 19.38 6.64 11.13
N GLY A 34 18.60 7.72 11.20
CA GLY A 34 19.07 9.09 11.43
C GLY A 34 19.80 9.74 10.25
N ARG A 35 19.83 9.08 9.07
CA ARG A 35 20.45 9.62 7.84
C ARG A 35 19.59 10.71 7.21
N ILE A 36 18.27 10.59 7.35
CA ILE A 36 17.33 11.69 7.16
C ILE A 36 16.89 12.15 8.55
N ASN A 37 17.05 13.44 8.87
CA ASN A 37 16.71 14.01 10.17
C ASN A 37 15.95 15.34 10.00
N SER A 38 15.57 15.98 11.11
CA SER A 38 14.74 17.20 11.10
C SER A 38 15.38 18.40 10.37
N GLU A 39 16.68 18.36 10.05
CA GLU A 39 17.31 19.40 9.23
C GLU A 39 16.69 19.54 7.83
N ILE A 40 15.99 18.51 7.33
CA ILE A 40 15.28 18.61 6.04
C ILE A 40 14.24 19.73 6.03
N PHE A 41 13.70 20.10 7.19
CA PHE A 41 12.71 21.16 7.30
C PHE A 41 13.32 22.57 7.31
N ARG A 42 14.63 22.71 7.57
CA ARG A 42 15.27 24.02 7.80
C ARG A 42 15.66 24.76 6.52
N ARG A 43 15.35 24.20 5.36
CA ARG A 43 15.68 24.78 4.06
C ARG A 43 14.44 24.89 3.20
N ASP A 44 14.41 25.92 2.39
CA ASP A 44 13.47 26.01 1.29
C ASP A 44 13.73 24.88 0.29
N VAL A 45 12.65 24.31 -0.24
CA VAL A 45 12.73 23.27 -1.26
C VAL A 45 11.92 23.71 -2.48
N THR A 46 12.56 23.74 -3.64
CA THR A 46 11.86 23.93 -4.91
C THR A 46 11.51 22.58 -5.51
N VAL A 47 10.22 22.27 -5.60
CA VAL A 47 9.69 21.08 -6.29
C VAL A 47 9.39 21.46 -7.73
N ILE A 48 10.11 20.87 -8.68
CA ILE A 48 9.87 21.13 -10.10
C ILE A 48 8.69 20.29 -10.59
N THR A 49 7.51 20.91 -10.68
CA THR A 49 6.26 20.30 -11.15
C THR A 49 5.96 20.61 -12.62
N GLY A 50 6.95 21.08 -13.37
CA GLY A 50 6.78 21.72 -14.69
C GLY A 50 6.66 23.25 -14.57
N GLY A 51 7.21 23.99 -15.53
CA GLY A 51 7.29 25.46 -15.45
C GLY A 51 8.23 25.95 -14.34
N LYS A 52 7.81 26.97 -13.57
CA LYS A 52 8.64 27.60 -12.51
C LYS A 52 8.79 26.76 -11.23
N GLY A 53 8.02 25.67 -11.08
CA GLY A 53 8.00 24.84 -9.87
C GLY A 53 7.25 25.47 -8.69
N ILE A 54 7.18 24.74 -7.58
CA ILE A 54 6.57 25.15 -6.31
C ILE A 54 7.69 25.30 -5.29
N GLN A 55 7.76 26.47 -4.63
CA GLN A 55 8.65 26.66 -3.49
C GLN A 55 7.91 26.29 -2.21
N LEU A 56 8.43 25.28 -1.50
CA LEU A 56 8.03 24.94 -0.14
C LEU A 56 8.99 25.70 0.80
N PRO A 57 8.48 26.65 1.61
CA PRO A 57 9.33 27.39 2.53
C PRO A 57 9.88 26.44 3.62
N ALA A 58 11.01 26.82 4.21
CA ALA A 58 11.51 26.18 5.41
C ALA A 58 10.43 26.16 6.51
N PHE A 59 10.32 25.04 7.21
CA PHE A 59 9.52 24.87 8.41
C PHE A 59 10.46 24.73 9.61
N SER A 60 10.96 25.86 10.12
CA SER A 60 12.02 25.88 11.14
C SER A 60 11.63 25.24 12.47
N GLU A 61 10.33 25.10 12.74
CA GLU A 61 9.78 24.44 13.93
C GLU A 61 9.71 22.90 13.79
N GLY A 62 10.02 22.37 12.61
CA GLY A 62 9.95 20.94 12.32
C GLY A 62 10.81 20.09 13.25
N THR A 63 10.16 19.17 13.95
CA THR A 63 10.74 18.30 14.98
C THR A 63 11.11 16.92 14.43
N LYS A 64 11.90 16.18 15.21
CA LYS A 64 12.20 14.76 14.92
C LYS A 64 10.92 13.93 14.94
N GLU A 65 10.04 14.18 15.89
CA GLU A 65 8.78 13.47 16.08
C GLU A 65 7.82 13.70 14.90
N GLU A 66 7.79 14.91 14.34
CA GLU A 66 7.02 15.21 13.12
C GLU A 66 7.59 14.51 11.90
N LEU A 67 8.91 14.43 11.76
CA LEU A 67 9.54 13.66 10.69
C LEU A 67 9.20 12.18 10.80
N GLU A 68 9.36 11.58 11.97
CA GLU A 68 9.05 10.16 12.22
C GLU A 68 7.57 9.86 11.95
N ARG A 69 6.66 10.71 12.42
CA ARG A 69 5.22 10.56 12.14
C ARG A 69 4.91 10.75 10.66
N GLY A 70 5.50 11.76 10.02
CA GLY A 70 5.27 12.07 8.62
C GLY A 70 5.73 10.94 7.69
N ILE A 71 6.91 10.37 7.96
CA ILE A 71 7.44 9.28 7.14
C ILE A 71 6.69 7.96 7.36
N PHE A 72 6.24 7.69 8.59
CA PHE A 72 5.38 6.55 8.87
C PHE A 72 4.02 6.69 8.16
N ASN A 73 3.43 7.89 8.17
CA ASN A 73 2.21 8.17 7.42
C ASN A 73 2.41 8.02 5.90
N LEU A 74 3.57 8.39 5.37
CA LEU A 74 3.91 8.16 3.96
C LEU A 74 3.91 6.67 3.61
N VAL A 75 4.42 5.82 4.50
CA VAL A 75 4.35 4.36 4.35
C VAL A 75 2.91 3.86 4.33
N LEU A 76 2.04 4.36 5.22
CA LEU A 76 0.62 3.99 5.24
C LEU A 76 -0.12 4.45 3.97
N ILE A 77 0.19 5.64 3.45
CA ILE A 77 -0.37 6.14 2.19
C ILE A 77 0.10 5.28 1.01
N ALA A 78 1.37 4.88 0.99
CA ALA A 78 1.88 3.99 -0.04
C ALA A 78 1.23 2.60 0.04
N LEU A 79 1.01 2.08 1.25
CA LEU A 79 0.27 0.83 1.48
C LEU A 79 -1.16 0.94 0.93
N SER A 80 -1.86 2.02 1.25
CA SER A 80 -3.20 2.32 0.70
C SER A 80 -3.20 2.33 -0.84
N ALA A 81 -2.25 3.04 -1.45
CA ALA A 81 -2.13 3.11 -2.89
C ALA A 81 -1.91 1.72 -3.51
N THR A 82 -1.07 0.87 -2.91
CA THR A 82 -0.88 -0.50 -3.39
C THR A 82 -2.13 -1.36 -3.30
N ALA A 83 -2.91 -1.22 -2.22
CA ALA A 83 -4.16 -1.96 -2.07
C ALA A 83 -5.20 -1.53 -3.11
N LEU A 84 -5.34 -0.22 -3.34
CA LEU A 84 -6.20 0.35 -4.39
C LEU A 84 -5.81 -0.14 -5.78
N THR A 85 -4.53 -0.02 -6.13
CA THR A 85 -4.03 -0.44 -7.45
C THR A 85 -4.17 -1.95 -7.66
N ALA A 86 -3.88 -2.77 -6.64
CA ALA A 86 -4.04 -4.22 -6.74
C ALA A 86 -5.52 -4.61 -6.88
N ASP A 87 -6.43 -4.02 -6.10
CA ASP A 87 -7.87 -4.29 -6.19
C ASP A 87 -8.41 -3.95 -7.58
N GLU A 88 -8.14 -2.74 -8.08
CA GLU A 88 -8.54 -2.30 -9.42
C GLU A 88 -7.98 -3.23 -10.51
N THR A 89 -6.70 -3.59 -10.41
CA THR A 89 -6.04 -4.40 -11.43
C THR A 89 -6.57 -5.84 -11.44
N LEU A 90 -6.80 -6.43 -10.26
CA LEU A 90 -7.35 -7.78 -10.15
C LEU A 90 -8.81 -7.83 -10.65
N ASP A 91 -9.60 -6.80 -10.37
CA ASP A 91 -10.96 -6.67 -10.92
C ASP A 91 -10.95 -6.48 -12.44
N GLN A 92 -10.01 -5.70 -12.97
CA GLN A 92 -9.84 -5.52 -14.42
C GLN A 92 -9.57 -6.85 -15.14
N VAL A 93 -8.73 -7.72 -14.56
CA VAL A 93 -8.27 -8.96 -15.20
C VAL A 93 -9.24 -10.13 -14.95
N PHE A 94 -9.77 -10.25 -13.74
CA PHE A 94 -10.56 -11.42 -13.31
C PHE A 94 -12.06 -11.13 -13.18
N GLY A 95 -12.52 -9.90 -13.46
CA GLY A 95 -13.91 -9.50 -13.36
C GLY A 95 -14.39 -9.40 -11.91
N ASP A 96 -15.69 -9.60 -11.67
CA ASP A 96 -16.30 -9.44 -10.34
C ASP A 96 -15.80 -10.47 -9.32
N LEU A 97 -15.30 -10.01 -8.16
CA LEU A 97 -14.85 -10.85 -7.03
C LEU A 97 -15.89 -11.89 -6.58
N SER A 98 -17.18 -11.58 -6.66
CA SER A 98 -18.25 -12.52 -6.27
C SER A 98 -18.35 -13.73 -7.19
N LYS A 99 -17.80 -13.65 -8.40
CA LYS A 99 -17.79 -14.70 -9.43
C LYS A 99 -16.46 -15.47 -9.48
N GLU A 100 -15.51 -15.13 -8.61
CA GLU A 100 -14.21 -15.81 -8.56
C GLU A 100 -14.37 -17.28 -8.15
N SER A 101 -13.92 -18.17 -9.03
CA SER A 101 -14.02 -19.62 -8.86
C SER A 101 -12.75 -20.25 -8.28
N ASP A 102 -11.58 -19.63 -8.49
CA ASP A 102 -10.34 -20.10 -7.89
C ASP A 102 -10.30 -19.70 -6.41
N ALA A 103 -10.29 -20.69 -5.53
CA ALA A 103 -10.39 -20.46 -4.09
C ALA A 103 -9.23 -19.62 -3.53
N ASN A 104 -8.00 -19.87 -3.99
CA ASN A 104 -6.83 -19.15 -3.49
C ASN A 104 -6.81 -17.70 -4.00
N ARG A 105 -7.06 -17.50 -5.29
CA ARG A 105 -7.19 -16.16 -5.89
C ARG A 105 -8.34 -15.39 -5.26
N LYS A 106 -9.46 -16.04 -4.96
CA LYS A 106 -10.58 -15.43 -4.20
C LYS A 106 -10.11 -14.92 -2.84
N ASN A 107 -9.39 -15.75 -2.08
CA ASN A 107 -8.90 -15.40 -0.75
C ASN A 107 -7.92 -14.22 -0.79
N ILE A 108 -7.00 -14.21 -1.76
CA ILE A 108 -6.09 -13.08 -2.02
C ILE A 108 -6.88 -11.81 -2.33
N ARG A 109 -7.82 -11.89 -3.28
CA ARG A 109 -8.63 -10.75 -3.70
C ARG A 109 -9.51 -10.22 -2.57
N VAL A 110 -10.02 -11.08 -1.68
CA VAL A 110 -10.75 -10.65 -0.49
C VAL A 110 -9.85 -9.85 0.45
N LEU A 111 -8.64 -10.33 0.76
CA LEU A 111 -7.67 -9.59 1.58
C LEU A 111 -7.38 -8.21 0.98
N VAL A 112 -7.02 -8.17 -0.30
CA VAL A 112 -6.74 -6.93 -1.03
C VAL A 112 -7.93 -5.97 -0.97
N ASN A 113 -9.14 -6.46 -1.25
CA ASN A 113 -10.36 -5.68 -1.21
C ASN A 113 -10.68 -5.15 0.19
N GLN A 114 -10.52 -5.95 1.24
CA GLN A 114 -10.77 -5.51 2.61
C GLN A 114 -9.77 -4.44 3.04
N LEU A 115 -8.49 -4.60 2.69
CA LEU A 115 -7.47 -3.60 3.00
C LEU A 115 -7.76 -2.29 2.26
N ARG A 116 -8.07 -2.36 0.96
CA ARG A 116 -8.50 -1.21 0.15
C ARG A 116 -9.70 -0.51 0.77
N ASN A 117 -10.73 -1.24 1.19
CA ASN A 117 -11.93 -0.65 1.80
C ASN A 117 -11.62 0.08 3.09
N ALA A 118 -10.75 -0.47 3.94
CA ALA A 118 -10.36 0.15 5.19
C ALA A 118 -9.72 1.53 4.98
N PHE A 119 -8.89 1.68 3.96
CA PHE A 119 -8.30 2.97 3.58
C PHE A 119 -9.27 3.90 2.83
N ALA A 120 -10.19 3.37 2.03
CA ALA A 120 -11.15 4.18 1.28
C ALA A 120 -12.11 4.97 2.18
N HIS A 121 -12.43 4.45 3.38
CA HIS A 121 -13.32 5.11 4.32
C HIS A 121 -12.65 6.16 5.21
N ASN A 122 -11.38 5.95 5.59
CA ASN A 122 -10.62 6.92 6.38
C ASN A 122 -9.11 6.78 6.10
N PRO A 123 -8.57 7.50 5.10
CA PRO A 123 -7.17 7.35 4.72
C PRO A 123 -6.19 7.85 5.79
N TRP A 124 -6.63 8.72 6.71
CA TRP A 124 -5.80 9.27 7.79
C TRP A 124 -5.71 8.35 9.02
N ARG A 125 -6.81 7.65 9.34
CA ARG A 125 -6.90 6.70 10.47
C ARG A 125 -7.75 5.50 10.03
N PRO A 126 -7.18 4.62 9.20
CA PRO A 126 -7.96 3.58 8.56
C PRO A 126 -8.40 2.54 9.59
N LYS A 127 -9.66 2.16 9.47
CA LYS A 127 -10.28 1.10 10.24
C LYS A 127 -10.85 0.09 9.27
N TRP A 128 -10.79 -1.17 9.65
CA TRP A 128 -11.44 -2.23 8.88
C TRP A 128 -12.94 -1.96 8.73
N VAL A 129 -13.44 -2.17 7.52
CA VAL A 129 -14.88 -2.12 7.19
C VAL A 129 -15.23 -3.43 6.51
N VAL A 130 -15.52 -4.45 7.33
CA VAL A 130 -15.74 -5.83 6.87
C VAL A 130 -17.21 -6.20 6.99
N LYS A 131 -17.90 -6.19 5.85
CA LYS A 131 -19.31 -6.58 5.75
C LYS A 131 -19.50 -8.04 6.21
N PRO A 132 -20.65 -8.41 6.79
CA PRO A 132 -20.89 -9.76 7.34
C PRO A 132 -20.54 -10.91 6.39
N LYS A 133 -20.85 -10.77 5.08
CA LYS A 133 -20.53 -11.78 4.06
C LYS A 133 -19.03 -12.07 3.88
N TRP A 134 -18.17 -11.15 4.32
CA TRP A 134 -16.71 -11.26 4.21
C TRP A 134 -16.02 -11.59 5.54
N ARG A 135 -16.77 -11.75 6.65
CA ARG A 135 -16.22 -12.11 7.97
C ARG A 135 -15.94 -13.61 8.03
N ASN A 136 -14.82 -14.03 7.48
CA ASN A 136 -14.40 -15.42 7.40
C ASN A 136 -12.86 -15.52 7.51
N ILE A 137 -12.37 -16.76 7.54
CA ILE A 137 -10.95 -17.11 7.51
C ILE A 137 -10.57 -17.45 6.07
N TYR A 138 -9.52 -16.81 5.56
CA TYR A 138 -9.07 -16.94 4.18
C TYR A 138 -7.63 -17.47 4.15
N PRO A 139 -7.42 -18.78 3.94
CA PRO A 139 -6.08 -19.32 3.73
C PRO A 139 -5.54 -18.87 2.36
N ILE A 140 -4.31 -18.37 2.35
CA ILE A 140 -3.63 -17.85 1.17
C ILE A 140 -2.31 -18.59 1.01
N ALA A 141 -2.05 -19.07 -0.21
CA ALA A 141 -0.78 -19.62 -0.64
C ALA A 141 -0.24 -18.79 -1.81
N LEU A 142 1.02 -18.35 -1.69
CA LEU A 142 1.74 -17.67 -2.77
C LEU A 142 2.56 -18.69 -3.56
N GLN A 143 2.93 -18.34 -4.79
CA GLN A 143 3.70 -19.21 -5.68
C GLN A 143 5.10 -19.60 -5.15
N ASP A 144 5.67 -18.80 -4.25
CA ASP A 144 6.99 -19.06 -3.64
C ASP A 144 6.91 -20.02 -2.45
N GLY A 145 5.72 -20.57 -2.17
CA GLY A 145 5.44 -21.45 -1.04
C GLY A 145 5.09 -20.72 0.26
N THR A 146 5.14 -19.38 0.29
CA THR A 146 4.71 -18.61 1.46
C THR A 146 3.21 -18.80 1.68
N THR A 147 2.81 -19.11 2.91
CA THR A 147 1.40 -19.23 3.31
C THR A 147 1.04 -18.23 4.39
N PHE A 148 -0.18 -17.73 4.36
CA PHE A 148 -0.75 -16.85 5.38
C PHE A 148 -2.25 -17.09 5.52
N THR A 149 -2.79 -16.85 6.70
CA THR A 149 -4.23 -16.93 6.94
C THR A 149 -4.74 -15.55 7.30
N PHE A 150 -5.54 -14.97 6.41
CA PHE A 150 -6.23 -13.71 6.70
C PHE A 150 -7.51 -14.01 7.48
N ASP A 151 -7.52 -13.70 8.78
CA ASP A 151 -8.69 -13.83 9.63
C ASP A 151 -9.47 -12.51 9.68
N ALA A 152 -10.59 -12.45 8.95
CA ALA A 152 -11.47 -11.29 8.91
C ALA A 152 -12.68 -11.41 9.83
N THR A 153 -12.74 -12.42 10.70
CA THR A 153 -13.94 -12.74 11.49
C THR A 153 -14.30 -11.64 12.49
N GLN A 154 -13.30 -10.97 13.06
CA GLN A 154 -13.46 -9.96 14.13
C GLN A 154 -12.77 -8.62 13.81
N LEU A 155 -12.45 -8.35 12.54
CA LEU A 155 -11.70 -7.15 12.18
C LEU A 155 -12.57 -5.89 12.09
N ASP A 156 -13.86 -6.00 11.79
CA ASP A 156 -14.72 -4.84 11.52
C ASP A 156 -14.69 -3.79 12.65
N GLY A 157 -14.31 -2.55 12.31
CA GLY A 157 -14.17 -1.44 13.26
C GLY A 157 -12.80 -1.30 13.94
N GLU A 158 -11.92 -2.32 13.85
CA GLU A 158 -10.57 -2.29 14.41
C GLU A 158 -9.63 -1.41 13.58
N ASN A 159 -8.62 -0.84 14.25
CA ASN A 159 -7.53 -0.14 13.55
C ASN A 159 -6.71 -1.16 12.75
N ILE A 160 -6.25 -0.76 11.56
CA ILE A 160 -5.33 -1.59 10.77
C ILE A 160 -4.00 -1.73 11.52
N LYS A 161 -3.53 -2.97 11.64
CA LYS A 161 -2.18 -3.32 12.09
C LYS A 161 -1.50 -4.17 11.02
N PRO A 162 -0.21 -3.93 10.69
CA PRO A 162 0.49 -4.70 9.67
C PRO A 162 0.42 -6.22 9.86
N GLU A 163 0.39 -6.71 11.11
CA GLU A 163 0.36 -8.14 11.44
C GLU A 163 -0.93 -8.81 10.95
N GLN A 164 -2.04 -8.06 10.86
CA GLN A 164 -3.33 -8.57 10.37
C GLN A 164 -3.33 -8.89 8.87
N ILE A 165 -2.32 -8.41 8.13
CA ILE A 165 -2.10 -8.73 6.72
C ILE A 165 -0.82 -9.55 6.52
N GLY A 166 -0.31 -10.21 7.57
CA GLY A 166 0.92 -11.03 7.51
C GLY A 166 2.21 -10.22 7.65
N GLY A 167 2.10 -8.95 8.02
CA GLY A 167 3.21 -8.01 8.05
C GLY A 167 3.49 -7.38 6.68
N LEU A 168 4.33 -6.33 6.68
CA LEU A 168 4.71 -5.62 5.45
C LEU A 168 5.50 -6.52 4.48
N GLU A 169 6.25 -7.49 5.00
CA GLU A 169 6.99 -8.46 4.18
C GLU A 169 6.03 -9.35 3.38
N PHE A 170 5.00 -9.93 4.03
CA PHE A 170 4.01 -10.73 3.33
C PHE A 170 3.27 -9.90 2.28
N TRP A 171 2.90 -8.65 2.61
CA TRP A 171 2.24 -7.76 1.66
C TRP A 171 3.08 -7.54 0.38
N VAL A 172 4.39 -7.31 0.51
CA VAL A 172 5.29 -7.19 -0.65
C VAL A 172 5.31 -8.48 -1.48
N LYS A 173 5.39 -9.65 -0.84
CA LYS A 173 5.35 -10.95 -1.54
C LYS A 173 4.00 -11.16 -2.24
N LEU A 174 2.89 -10.77 -1.59
CA LEU A 174 1.55 -10.83 -2.17
C LEU A 174 1.44 -9.94 -3.40
N LEU A 175 1.95 -8.69 -3.35
CA LEU A 175 1.94 -7.81 -4.52
C LEU A 175 2.74 -8.41 -5.69
N ARG A 176 3.92 -8.99 -5.40
CA ARG A 176 4.73 -9.68 -6.41
C ARG A 176 4.00 -10.90 -7.00
N HIS A 177 3.27 -11.63 -6.17
CA HIS A 177 2.42 -12.73 -6.63
C HIS A 177 1.28 -12.22 -7.53
N CYS A 178 0.59 -11.16 -7.13
CA CYS A 178 -0.45 -10.54 -7.94
C CYS A 178 0.07 -10.02 -9.28
N GLU A 179 1.26 -9.39 -9.31
CA GLU A 179 1.91 -8.96 -10.55
C GLU A 179 2.09 -10.13 -11.53
N LEU A 180 2.56 -11.27 -11.04
CA LEU A 180 2.77 -12.48 -11.85
C LEU A 180 1.46 -13.14 -12.29
N LEU A 181 0.39 -13.03 -11.48
CA LEU A 181 -0.94 -13.52 -11.86
C LEU A 181 -1.57 -12.73 -13.02
N VAL A 182 -1.21 -11.46 -13.19
CA VAL A 182 -1.78 -10.55 -14.20
C VAL A 182 -0.82 -10.22 -15.34
N SER A 183 0.32 -10.93 -15.39
CA SER A 183 1.35 -10.80 -16.43
C SER A 183 0.97 -11.53 -17.72
#